data_AF-A0A222F5A8-F1
#
_entry.id   AF-A0A222F5A8-F1
#
_cell.length_a   1.000
_cell.length_b   1.000
_cell.length_c   1.000
_cell.angle_alpha   90.00
_cell.angle_beta   90.00
_cell.angle_gamma   90.00
#
_symmetry.space_group_name_H-M   'P 1'
#
loop_
_entity.id
_entity.type
_entity.pdbx_description
1 polymer ?
#
loop_
_entity_poly.entity_id
_entity_poly.type
_entity_poly.pdbx_seq_one_letter_code
_entity_poly.pdbx_strand_id
1 'polypeptide(L)'
;MKISIAALSLALIVAGCSSDPAPTSSDVVAFLEANTQGADQAKISLDACHLKISFESDVKGPNAIALLSKAVLMADLSKFDFQTVGIRPLPDGGSVLIAKWLETAEYPTPLASKLLEFSTQSHKDFQPGELTLKASDGSVSEEKRMTPSDLQGADAQDLVDLFQKPGGTVSFRLTSLMTGDANGVTQLPTPHEDGPAFHAFAENALTLEKPEALLVNLTFLGDTAAPDQLFGGLVTIPRQLTFSVGSDEKAKELTGLFYHYVQGSCRT
;
A
#
# COMPACT_ATOMS: atom_id res chain seq x y z
N MET A 1 42.94 54.41 45.61
CA MET A 1 43.03 54.20 44.15
C MET A 1 42.77 52.72 43.86
N LYS A 2 41.87 52.46 42.91
CA LYS A 2 41.37 51.16 42.38
C LYS A 2 40.21 50.47 43.12
N ILE A 3 39.04 50.65 42.50
CA ILE A 3 37.80 49.87 42.52
C ILE A 3 38.06 48.50 41.88
N SER A 4 37.40 47.42 42.35
CA SER A 4 36.81 46.45 41.42
C SER A 4 35.66 45.66 42.06
N ILE A 5 34.52 45.74 41.39
CA ILE A 5 33.27 44.99 41.56
C ILE A 5 33.35 43.73 40.67
N ALA A 6 32.47 42.76 40.94
CA ALA A 6 32.03 41.64 40.10
C ALA A 6 32.82 40.32 40.29
N ALA A 7 32.20 39.13 40.21
CA ALA A 7 30.88 38.78 39.73
C ALA A 7 30.38 37.52 40.44
N LEU A 8 29.08 37.53 40.75
CA LEU A 8 28.27 36.36 41.01
C LEU A 8 28.24 35.53 39.72
N SER A 9 28.96 34.41 39.66
CA SER A 9 28.84 33.47 38.53
C SER A 9 27.53 32.69 38.70
N LEU A 10 26.48 33.24 38.09
CA LEU A 10 25.24 32.57 37.81
C LEU A 10 25.54 31.42 36.84
N ALA A 11 25.50 30.18 37.32
CA ALA A 11 25.54 29.02 36.46
C ALA A 11 24.20 28.96 35.69
N LEU A 12 24.20 29.46 34.44
CA LEU A 12 23.17 29.08 33.49
C LEU A 12 23.37 27.60 33.18
N ILE A 13 22.54 26.75 33.78
CA ILE A 13 22.24 25.44 33.22
C ILE A 13 21.45 25.73 31.95
N VAL A 14 22.16 25.75 30.82
CA VAL A 14 21.52 25.62 29.52
C VAL A 14 20.93 24.21 29.51
N ALA A 15 19.62 24.13 29.79
CA ALA A 15 18.84 22.96 29.43
C ALA A 15 18.95 22.82 27.92
N GLY A 16 19.90 21.99 27.47
CA GLY A 16 19.95 21.56 26.09
C GLY A 16 18.62 20.91 25.80
N CYS A 17 17.85 21.49 24.88
CA CYS A 17 16.78 20.79 24.20
C CYS A 17 17.41 19.52 23.61
N SER A 18 17.27 18.39 24.28
CA SER A 18 17.46 17.10 23.64
C SER A 18 16.31 16.96 22.66
N SER A 19 16.49 17.50 21.45
CA SER A 19 15.74 17.02 20.30
C SER A 19 16.14 15.56 20.19
N ASP A 20 15.26 14.66 20.63
CA ASP A 20 15.47 13.24 20.40
C ASP A 20 15.82 13.05 18.91
N PRO A 21 16.87 12.26 18.60
CA PRO A 21 17.27 12.06 17.22
C PRO A 21 16.07 11.55 16.43
N ALA A 22 15.91 12.03 15.20
CA ALA A 22 14.84 11.57 14.33
C ALA A 22 14.87 10.03 14.23
N PRO A 23 13.70 9.36 14.20
CA PRO A 23 13.66 7.91 14.06
C PRO A 23 14.46 7.45 12.85
N THR A 24 15.14 6.31 13.00
CA THR A 24 15.85 5.63 11.92
C THR A 24 14.92 4.67 11.19
N SER A 25 15.37 4.16 10.04
CA SER A 25 14.61 3.15 9.28
C SER A 25 14.40 1.89 10.12
N SER A 26 15.40 1.52 10.93
CA SER A 26 15.33 0.39 11.84
C SER A 26 14.26 0.58 12.92
N ASP A 27 14.08 1.80 13.43
CA ASP A 27 13.05 2.07 14.44
C ASP A 27 11.64 1.89 13.86
N VAL A 28 11.42 2.36 12.63
CA VAL A 28 10.16 2.18 11.89
C VAL A 28 9.90 0.69 11.63
N VAL A 29 10.88 -0.02 11.09
CA VAL A 29 10.73 -1.46 10.78
C VAL A 29 10.46 -2.25 12.05
N ALA A 30 11.23 -2.05 13.12
CA ALA A 30 11.03 -2.76 14.38
C ALA A 30 9.65 -2.49 14.98
N PHE A 31 9.14 -1.26 14.87
CA PHE A 31 7.79 -0.95 15.31
C PHE A 31 6.74 -1.73 14.50
N LEU A 32 6.87 -1.72 13.17
CA LEU A 32 5.93 -2.41 12.28
C LEU A 32 5.93 -3.92 12.56
N GLU A 33 7.11 -4.53 12.72
CA GLU A 33 7.28 -5.95 13.04
C GLU A 33 6.63 -6.33 14.37
N ALA A 34 6.72 -5.46 15.38
CA ALA A 34 6.21 -5.74 16.72
C ALA A 34 4.71 -5.45 16.90
N ASN A 35 4.13 -4.53 16.11
CA ASN A 35 2.81 -3.97 16.42
C ASN A 35 1.77 -4.10 15.29
N THR A 36 2.18 -4.50 14.08
CA THR A 36 1.24 -4.64 12.95
C THR A 36 0.64 -6.05 12.95
N GLN A 37 -0.67 -6.17 12.73
CA GLN A 37 -1.31 -7.47 12.58
C GLN A 37 -0.73 -8.22 11.35
N GLY A 38 -0.35 -9.49 11.52
CA GLY A 38 0.26 -10.32 10.48
C GLY A 38 1.75 -10.04 10.22
N ALA A 39 2.40 -9.25 11.07
CA ALA A 39 3.82 -8.90 10.91
C ALA A 39 4.78 -10.08 11.09
N ASP A 40 4.38 -11.12 11.82
CA ASP A 40 5.14 -12.37 11.98
C ASP A 40 5.33 -13.12 10.65
N GLN A 41 4.46 -12.86 9.68
CA GLN A 41 4.48 -13.41 8.32
C GLN A 41 4.98 -12.39 7.29
N ALA A 42 5.41 -11.21 7.74
CA ALA A 42 5.83 -10.11 6.89
C ALA A 42 7.35 -10.02 6.79
N LYS A 43 7.84 -9.71 5.59
CA LYS A 43 9.20 -9.21 5.37
C LYS A 43 9.11 -7.71 5.13
N ILE A 44 9.65 -6.94 6.07
CA ILE A 44 9.57 -5.48 6.07
C ILE A 44 10.97 -4.92 5.80
N SER A 45 11.04 -3.94 4.92
CA SER A 45 12.27 -3.18 4.65
C SER A 45 11.93 -1.73 4.39
N LEU A 46 12.80 -0.83 4.81
CA LEU A 46 12.68 0.59 4.58
C LEU A 46 14.06 1.13 4.20
N ASP A 47 14.23 1.45 2.91
CA ASP A 47 15.45 2.07 2.38
C ASP A 47 15.15 3.52 2.00
N ALA A 48 15.76 4.45 2.73
CA ALA A 48 15.39 5.87 2.69
C ALA A 48 13.86 6.01 2.85
N CYS A 49 13.14 6.40 1.81
CA CYS A 49 11.68 6.60 1.89
C CYS A 49 10.86 5.43 1.37
N HIS A 50 11.53 4.40 0.85
CA HIS A 50 10.86 3.33 0.14
C HIS A 50 10.61 2.19 1.11
N LEU A 51 9.37 2.14 1.59
CA LEU A 51 8.85 1.03 2.37
C LEU A 51 8.48 -0.11 1.43
N LYS A 52 8.97 -1.31 1.71
CA LYS A 52 8.49 -2.54 1.10
C LYS A 52 8.06 -3.51 2.19
N ILE A 53 6.81 -3.97 2.11
CA ILE A 53 6.26 -5.01 2.97
C ILE A 53 5.78 -6.16 2.09
N SER A 54 6.28 -7.36 2.33
CA SER A 54 5.82 -8.58 1.66
C SER A 54 5.20 -9.52 2.68
N PHE A 55 3.94 -9.89 2.48
CA PHE A 55 3.18 -10.83 3.30
C PHE A 55 2.94 -12.11 2.50
N GLU A 56 3.06 -13.25 3.16
CA GLU A 56 2.64 -14.55 2.64
C GLU A 56 1.87 -15.26 3.74
N SER A 57 0.63 -15.64 3.46
CA SER A 57 -0.23 -16.29 4.45
C SER A 57 -1.03 -17.43 3.86
N ASP A 58 -1.07 -18.53 4.60
CA ASP A 58 -1.98 -19.64 4.33
C ASP A 58 -3.33 -19.34 4.98
N VAL A 59 -4.37 -19.24 4.16
CA VAL A 59 -5.74 -18.97 4.61
C VAL A 59 -6.61 -20.15 4.23
N LYS A 60 -7.53 -20.54 5.13
CA LYS A 60 -8.58 -21.48 4.77
C LYS A 60 -9.73 -20.72 4.15
N GLY A 61 -9.94 -20.92 2.85
CA GLY A 61 -11.08 -20.41 2.12
C GLY A 61 -12.40 -21.05 2.56
N PRO A 62 -13.51 -20.64 1.93
CA PRO A 62 -14.79 -21.32 2.07
C PRO A 62 -14.62 -22.84 1.87
N ASN A 63 -15.34 -23.66 2.64
CA ASN A 63 -15.26 -25.13 2.59
C ASN A 63 -13.86 -25.71 2.94
N ALA A 64 -13.05 -24.99 3.70
CA ALA A 64 -11.72 -25.42 4.15
C ALA A 64 -10.71 -25.68 3.00
N ILE A 65 -10.92 -25.04 1.85
CA ILE A 65 -9.96 -25.05 0.75
C ILE A 65 -8.70 -24.32 1.21
N ALA A 66 -7.53 -24.91 0.97
CA ALA A 66 -6.26 -24.24 1.19
C ALA A 66 -6.12 -23.09 0.18
N LEU A 67 -5.82 -21.90 0.66
CA LEU A 67 -5.50 -20.73 -0.14
C LEU A 67 -4.14 -20.19 0.28
N LEU A 68 -3.30 -19.87 -0.69
CA LEU A 68 -2.08 -19.11 -0.45
C LEU A 68 -2.34 -17.66 -0.87
N SER A 69 -2.20 -16.73 0.06
CA SER A 69 -2.28 -15.29 -0.20
C SER A 69 -0.89 -14.68 -0.17
N LYS A 70 -0.52 -13.95 -1.21
CA LYS A 70 0.71 -13.16 -1.28
C LYS A 70 0.37 -11.71 -1.50
N ALA A 71 0.86 -10.82 -0.64
CA ALA A 71 0.69 -9.39 -0.82
C ALA A 71 2.04 -8.68 -0.73
N VAL A 72 2.30 -7.75 -1.65
CA VAL A 72 3.47 -6.88 -1.59
C VAL A 72 3.02 -5.44 -1.71
N LEU A 73 3.30 -4.65 -0.68
CA LEU A 73 3.18 -3.20 -0.69
C LEU A 73 4.57 -2.61 -0.92
N MET A 74 4.70 -1.72 -1.90
CA MET A 74 5.84 -0.82 -2.07
C MET A 74 5.31 0.60 -2.04
N ALA A 75 5.94 1.49 -1.27
CA ALA A 75 5.50 2.87 -1.19
C ALA A 75 6.66 3.81 -0.86
N ASP A 76 6.69 4.94 -1.54
CA ASP A 76 7.49 6.09 -1.13
C ASP A 76 6.72 6.87 -0.06
N LEU A 77 7.16 6.75 1.20
CA LEU A 77 6.55 7.41 2.36
C LEU A 77 6.51 8.93 2.23
N SER A 78 7.38 9.54 1.40
CA SER A 78 7.37 10.99 1.16
C SER A 78 6.13 11.47 0.41
N LYS A 79 5.40 10.56 -0.26
CA LYS A 79 4.18 10.87 -1.04
C LYS A 79 2.91 10.85 -0.20
N PHE A 80 2.99 10.46 1.08
CA PHE A 80 1.84 10.30 1.97
C PHE A 80 1.85 11.28 3.13
N ASP A 81 0.65 11.69 3.53
CA ASP A 81 0.43 12.61 4.64
C ASP A 81 0.36 11.84 5.96
N PHE A 82 1.48 11.89 6.70
CA PHE A 82 1.57 11.40 8.07
C PHE A 82 1.34 12.50 9.12
N GLN A 83 1.12 13.75 8.71
CA GLN A 83 0.73 14.83 9.60
C GLN A 83 -0.78 14.77 9.91
N THR A 84 -1.61 14.46 8.91
CA THR A 84 -3.06 14.34 9.05
C THR A 84 -3.59 12.94 8.70
N VAL A 85 -3.28 11.97 9.56
CA VAL A 85 -3.78 10.59 9.39
C VAL A 85 -5.20 10.41 9.92
N GLY A 86 -5.93 9.47 9.32
CA GLY A 86 -7.12 8.89 9.94
C GLY A 86 -6.74 7.71 10.84
N ILE A 87 -7.37 7.60 12.01
CA ILE A 87 -7.31 6.39 12.85
C ILE A 87 -8.73 5.89 13.03
N ARG A 88 -8.97 4.62 12.70
CA ARG A 88 -10.28 3.99 12.81
C ARG A 88 -10.19 2.75 13.68
N PRO A 89 -10.98 2.63 14.76
CA PRO A 89 -11.01 1.43 15.58
C PRO A 89 -11.60 0.24 14.80
N LEU A 90 -11.12 -0.95 15.12
CA LEU A 90 -11.61 -2.23 14.63
C LEU A 90 -12.46 -2.94 15.70
N PRO A 91 -13.39 -3.83 15.29
CA PRO A 91 -14.25 -4.56 16.24
C PRO A 91 -13.50 -5.47 17.22
N ASP A 92 -12.28 -5.89 16.89
CA ASP A 92 -11.43 -6.76 17.69
C ASP A 92 -10.60 -6.01 18.74
N GLY A 93 -10.80 -4.68 18.87
CA GLY A 93 -10.03 -3.82 19.76
C GLY A 93 -8.73 -3.28 19.15
N GLY A 94 -8.38 -3.70 17.93
CA GLY A 94 -7.31 -3.11 17.14
C GLY A 94 -7.74 -1.78 16.50
N SER A 95 -6.84 -1.19 15.71
CA SER A 95 -7.10 0.05 14.98
C SER A 95 -6.37 0.07 13.65
N VAL A 96 -6.90 0.81 12.68
CA VAL A 96 -6.28 1.04 11.37
C VAL A 96 -5.84 2.49 11.29
N LEU A 97 -4.54 2.70 11.10
CA LEU A 97 -3.97 3.96 10.63
C LEU A 97 -4.19 4.08 9.13
N ILE A 98 -4.61 5.25 8.67
CA ILE A 98 -4.88 5.57 7.26
C ILE A 98 -4.12 6.86 6.90
N ALA A 99 -3.03 6.74 6.15
CA ALA A 99 -2.28 7.88 5.62
C ALA A 99 -2.67 8.10 4.15
N LYS A 100 -3.17 9.29 3.82
CA LYS A 100 -3.61 9.62 2.45
C LYS A 100 -2.45 10.11 1.60
N TRP A 101 -2.57 10.01 0.29
CA TRP A 101 -1.66 10.68 -0.63
C TRP A 101 -1.64 12.19 -0.36
N LEU A 102 -0.46 12.81 -0.36
CA LEU A 102 -0.32 14.26 -0.21
C LEU A 102 -0.96 14.97 -1.39
N GLU A 103 -1.78 15.99 -1.13
CA GLU A 103 -2.38 16.81 -2.20
C GLU A 103 -1.31 17.50 -3.06
N THR A 104 -0.14 17.80 -2.48
CA THR A 104 0.98 18.43 -3.18
C THR A 104 1.90 17.45 -3.89
N ALA A 105 1.73 16.14 -3.69
CA ALA A 105 2.56 15.16 -4.38
C ALA A 105 2.11 15.03 -5.84
N GLU A 106 3.09 14.93 -6.74
CA GLU A 106 2.84 14.63 -8.14
C GLU A 106 2.00 13.35 -8.28
N TYR A 107 1.11 13.35 -9.27
CA TYR A 107 0.32 12.17 -9.58
C TYR A 107 1.24 11.07 -10.13
N PRO A 108 1.01 9.80 -9.77
CA PRO A 108 1.85 8.67 -10.19
C PRO A 108 1.54 8.25 -11.64
N THR A 109 1.52 9.21 -12.57
CA THR A 109 1.23 8.97 -13.99
C THR A 109 2.30 8.12 -14.67
N PRO A 110 3.62 8.26 -14.39
CA PRO A 110 4.62 7.38 -15.01
C PRO A 110 4.45 5.92 -14.58
N LEU A 111 4.17 5.70 -13.29
CA LEU A 111 3.87 4.37 -12.75
C LEU A 111 2.61 3.78 -13.39
N ALA A 112 1.53 4.56 -13.49
CA ALA A 112 0.30 4.13 -14.15
C ALA A 112 0.57 3.72 -15.60
N SER A 113 1.25 4.56 -16.39
CA SER A 113 1.63 4.24 -17.77
C SER A 113 2.45 2.95 -17.87
N LYS A 114 3.37 2.71 -16.92
CA LYS A 114 4.19 1.50 -16.92
C LYS A 114 3.41 0.23 -16.60
N LEU A 115 2.50 0.28 -15.64
CA LEU A 115 1.61 -0.83 -15.32
C LEU A 115 0.68 -1.15 -16.51
N LEU A 116 0.21 -0.12 -17.22
CA LEU A 116 -0.57 -0.29 -18.44
C LEU A 116 0.25 -1.02 -19.52
N GLU A 117 1.50 -0.62 -19.75
CA GLU A 117 2.42 -1.29 -20.69
C GLU A 117 2.56 -2.78 -20.35
N PHE A 118 2.85 -3.12 -19.09
CA PHE A 118 3.01 -4.51 -18.65
C PHE A 118 1.73 -5.34 -18.82
N SER A 119 0.56 -4.76 -18.57
CA SER A 119 -0.71 -5.44 -18.77
C SER A 119 -0.91 -5.85 -20.24
N THR A 120 -0.56 -4.96 -21.18
CA THR A 120 -0.71 -5.23 -22.63
C THR A 120 0.26 -6.28 -23.16
N GLN A 121 1.47 -6.36 -22.57
CA GLN A 121 2.48 -7.35 -22.94
C GLN A 121 2.12 -8.75 -22.46
N SER A 122 1.39 -8.86 -21.35
CA SER A 122 1.16 -10.15 -20.70
C SER A 122 0.10 -11.00 -21.39
N HIS A 123 -0.90 -10.39 -22.06
CA HIS A 123 -1.82 -11.09 -22.96
C HIS A 123 -2.55 -10.10 -23.90
N LYS A 124 -2.56 -10.36 -25.22
CA LYS A 124 -3.21 -9.47 -26.21
C LYS A 124 -4.74 -9.43 -26.07
N ASP A 125 -5.32 -10.53 -25.60
CA ASP A 125 -6.76 -10.68 -25.40
C ASP A 125 -7.16 -10.46 -23.92
N PHE A 126 -6.20 -10.07 -23.07
CA PHE A 126 -6.49 -9.65 -21.70
C PHE A 126 -7.45 -8.47 -21.78
N GLN A 127 -8.66 -8.61 -21.25
CA GLN A 127 -9.57 -7.48 -21.09
C GLN A 127 -9.13 -6.76 -19.81
N PRO A 128 -8.51 -5.57 -19.88
CA PRO A 128 -7.88 -4.91 -18.75
C PRO A 128 -8.89 -4.42 -17.70
N GLY A 129 -8.28 -3.97 -16.61
CA GLY A 129 -8.86 -3.62 -15.33
C GLY A 129 -10.12 -2.77 -15.35
N GLU A 130 -10.90 -2.94 -14.29
CA GLU A 130 -11.91 -1.98 -13.88
C GLU A 130 -11.22 -0.73 -13.30
N LEU A 131 -11.40 0.41 -13.98
CA LEU A 131 -11.31 1.73 -13.38
C LEU A 131 -12.36 1.80 -12.27
N THR A 132 -11.95 1.66 -11.02
CA THR A 132 -12.82 1.91 -9.88
C THR A 132 -12.59 3.33 -9.38
N LEU A 133 -13.54 4.24 -9.61
CA LEU A 133 -13.60 5.50 -8.87
C LEU A 133 -14.24 5.21 -7.52
N LYS A 134 -13.52 5.49 -6.43
CA LYS A 134 -14.07 5.40 -5.07
C LYS A 134 -14.24 6.81 -4.52
N ALA A 135 -15.45 7.16 -4.07
CA ALA A 135 -15.64 8.38 -3.30
C ALA A 135 -14.82 8.36 -2.00
N SER A 136 -14.62 9.53 -1.40
CA SER A 136 -13.80 9.72 -0.18
C SER A 136 -14.29 8.95 1.05
N ASP A 137 -15.52 8.42 1.02
CA ASP A 137 -16.12 7.58 2.06
C ASP A 137 -15.92 6.06 1.83
N GLY A 138 -15.23 5.69 0.73
CA GLY A 138 -14.99 4.30 0.36
C GLY A 138 -16.08 3.67 -0.51
N SER A 139 -17.16 4.38 -0.84
CA SER A 139 -18.18 3.93 -1.79
C SER A 139 -17.65 3.98 -3.23
N VAL A 140 -18.03 3.03 -4.07
CA VAL A 140 -17.66 3.01 -5.49
C VAL A 140 -18.61 3.95 -6.24
N SER A 141 -18.08 5.00 -6.86
CA SER A 141 -18.86 5.98 -7.63
C SER A 141 -18.92 5.67 -9.13
N GLU A 142 -17.96 4.91 -9.66
CA GLU A 142 -17.96 4.44 -11.05
C GLU A 142 -17.06 3.21 -11.19
N GLU A 143 -17.51 2.22 -11.96
CA GLU A 143 -16.73 1.05 -12.34
C GLU A 143 -16.70 0.99 -13.88
N LYS A 144 -15.59 1.41 -14.48
CA LYS A 144 -15.41 1.38 -15.95
C LYS A 144 -14.36 0.35 -16.30
N ARG A 145 -14.77 -0.74 -16.93
CA ARG A 145 -13.83 -1.68 -17.55
C ARG A 145 -13.06 -0.93 -18.65
N MET A 146 -11.74 -0.80 -18.51
CA MET A 146 -10.90 -0.17 -19.52
C MET A 146 -10.40 -1.25 -20.47
N THR A 147 -10.64 -1.10 -21.77
CA THR A 147 -10.10 -2.01 -22.79
C THR A 147 -8.62 -1.72 -23.05
N PRO A 148 -7.84 -2.62 -23.67
CA PRO A 148 -6.44 -2.32 -24.03
C PRO A 148 -6.37 -1.12 -24.99
N SER A 149 -7.42 -0.92 -25.79
CA SER A 149 -7.61 0.19 -26.71
C SER A 149 -7.85 1.52 -26.00
N ASP A 150 -8.64 1.53 -24.91
CA ASP A 150 -8.85 2.72 -24.06
C ASP A 150 -7.54 3.17 -23.40
N LEU A 151 -6.60 2.24 -23.22
CA LEU A 151 -5.35 2.43 -22.48
C LEU A 151 -4.14 2.72 -23.36
N GLN A 152 -4.08 2.18 -24.58
CA GLN A 152 -3.08 2.58 -25.59
C GLN A 152 -3.32 4.01 -26.11
N GLY A 153 -4.55 4.52 -25.95
CA GLY A 153 -4.92 5.89 -26.28
C GLY A 153 -5.00 6.85 -25.10
N ALA A 154 -4.87 6.36 -23.85
CA ALA A 154 -4.88 7.21 -22.66
C ALA A 154 -3.62 8.07 -22.67
N ASP A 155 -3.79 9.35 -22.97
CA ASP A 155 -2.67 10.28 -22.91
C ASP A 155 -2.33 10.61 -21.44
N ALA A 156 -1.19 11.27 -21.23
CA ALA A 156 -0.79 11.65 -19.88
C ALA A 156 -1.83 12.53 -19.17
N GLN A 157 -2.68 13.26 -19.92
CA GLN A 157 -3.72 14.11 -19.38
C GLN A 157 -4.91 13.29 -18.86
N ASP A 158 -5.31 12.22 -19.55
CA ASP A 158 -6.37 11.30 -19.07
C ASP A 158 -6.01 10.68 -17.70
N LEU A 159 -4.74 10.33 -17.50
CA LEU A 159 -4.24 9.82 -16.22
C LEU A 159 -4.22 10.91 -15.13
N VAL A 160 -3.84 12.14 -15.48
CA VAL A 160 -3.91 13.27 -14.55
C VAL A 160 -5.36 13.52 -14.12
N ASP A 161 -6.28 13.59 -15.08
CA ASP A 161 -7.71 13.83 -14.84
C ASP A 161 -8.32 12.73 -13.98
N LEU A 162 -7.89 11.47 -14.18
CA LEU A 162 -8.25 10.36 -13.31
C LEU A 162 -7.82 10.61 -11.86
N PHE A 163 -6.55 10.93 -11.61
CA PHE A 163 -6.03 11.09 -10.25
C PHE A 163 -6.52 12.36 -9.54
N GLN A 164 -7.00 13.36 -10.29
CA GLN A 164 -7.67 14.54 -9.76
C GLN A 164 -9.06 14.23 -9.18
N LYS A 165 -9.74 13.18 -9.68
CA LYS A 165 -11.05 12.79 -9.14
C LYS A 165 -10.90 12.27 -7.71
N PRO A 166 -11.86 12.56 -6.81
CA PRO A 166 -11.89 11.96 -5.48
C PRO A 166 -11.78 10.43 -5.57
N GLY A 167 -10.72 9.89 -4.94
CA GLY A 167 -10.36 8.47 -4.93
C GLY A 167 -10.14 7.83 -6.30
N GLY A 168 -9.78 8.61 -7.32
CA GLY A 168 -9.26 8.10 -8.58
C GLY A 168 -8.00 7.27 -8.35
N THR A 169 -8.01 6.04 -8.87
CA THR A 169 -6.92 5.08 -8.74
C THR A 169 -6.85 4.22 -10.00
N VAL A 170 -5.66 3.69 -10.29
CA VAL A 170 -5.49 2.64 -11.30
C VAL A 170 -5.45 1.31 -10.58
N SER A 171 -6.33 0.39 -10.99
CA SER A 171 -6.42 -0.96 -10.44
C SER A 171 -6.68 -1.98 -11.55
N PHE A 172 -5.97 -3.11 -11.48
CA PHE A 172 -6.15 -4.28 -12.31
C PHE A 172 -6.60 -5.42 -11.40
N ARG A 173 -7.72 -6.05 -11.71
CA ARG A 173 -8.31 -7.12 -10.91
C ARG A 173 -8.46 -8.38 -11.73
N LEU A 174 -8.17 -9.50 -11.10
CA LEU A 174 -8.49 -10.83 -11.55
C LEU A 174 -9.43 -11.43 -10.50
N THR A 175 -10.63 -11.82 -10.89
CA THR A 175 -11.60 -12.41 -9.97
C THR A 175 -12.23 -13.63 -10.62
N SER A 176 -11.95 -14.83 -10.11
CA SER A 176 -12.69 -16.02 -10.52
C SER A 176 -14.17 -15.88 -10.12
N LEU A 177 -15.07 -16.22 -11.05
CA LEU A 177 -16.49 -16.32 -10.75
C LEU A 177 -16.73 -17.55 -9.86
N MET A 178 -17.32 -17.34 -8.68
CA MET A 178 -17.90 -18.45 -7.92
C MET A 178 -19.28 -18.75 -8.49
N THR A 179 -19.41 -19.89 -9.18
CA THR A 179 -20.70 -20.37 -9.69
C THR A 179 -21.42 -21.13 -8.57
N GLY A 180 -22.66 -20.73 -8.27
CA GLY A 180 -23.58 -21.58 -7.52
C GLY A 180 -24.21 -22.61 -8.45
N ASP A 181 -24.41 -23.83 -7.97
CA ASP A 181 -25.30 -24.76 -8.67
C ASP A 181 -26.78 -24.33 -8.54
N ALA A 182 -27.67 -25.02 -9.26
CA ALA A 182 -29.11 -24.71 -9.26
C ALA A 182 -29.78 -24.82 -7.86
N ASN A 183 -29.09 -25.38 -6.86
CA ASN A 183 -29.57 -25.52 -5.49
C ASN A 183 -28.93 -24.48 -4.54
N GLY A 184 -28.15 -23.53 -5.07
CA GLY A 184 -27.46 -22.52 -4.26
C GLY A 184 -26.21 -23.02 -3.54
N VAL A 185 -25.70 -24.21 -3.89
CA VAL A 185 -24.42 -24.70 -3.38
C VAL A 185 -23.31 -23.98 -4.14
N THR A 186 -22.51 -23.18 -3.44
CA THR A 186 -21.31 -22.54 -4.01
C THR A 186 -20.32 -23.62 -4.44
N GLN A 187 -20.04 -23.70 -5.75
CA GLN A 187 -19.02 -24.60 -6.26
C GLN A 187 -17.63 -24.17 -5.77
N LEU A 188 -16.69 -25.10 -5.76
CA LEU A 188 -15.30 -24.80 -5.45
C LEU A 188 -14.80 -23.72 -6.44
N PRO A 189 -14.12 -22.65 -5.96
CA PRO A 189 -13.43 -21.74 -6.86
C PRO A 189 -12.51 -22.52 -7.80
N THR A 190 -12.54 -22.14 -9.07
CA THR A 190 -11.60 -22.64 -10.08
C THR A 190 -10.55 -21.57 -10.35
N PRO A 191 -9.31 -21.96 -10.70
CA PRO A 191 -8.32 -21.00 -11.17
C PRO A 191 -8.87 -20.19 -12.34
N HIS A 192 -8.48 -18.93 -12.43
CA HIS A 192 -8.90 -18.08 -13.54
C HIS A 192 -8.11 -18.44 -14.81
N GLU A 193 -8.75 -18.43 -15.98
CA GLU A 193 -8.09 -18.78 -17.25
C GLU A 193 -6.91 -17.84 -17.57
N ASP A 194 -7.07 -16.54 -17.31
CA ASP A 194 -6.01 -15.53 -17.40
C ASP A 194 -4.99 -15.55 -16.24
N GLY A 195 -5.09 -16.51 -15.31
CA GLY A 195 -4.23 -16.61 -14.13
C GLY A 195 -2.72 -16.52 -14.44
N PRO A 196 -2.19 -17.33 -15.38
CA PRO A 196 -0.78 -17.28 -15.76
C PRO A 196 -0.34 -15.92 -16.33
N ALA A 197 -1.18 -15.27 -17.14
CA ALA A 197 -0.88 -13.98 -17.72
C ALA A 197 -0.90 -12.86 -16.66
N PHE A 198 -1.91 -12.86 -15.78
CA PHE A 198 -1.99 -11.91 -14.68
C PHE A 198 -0.83 -12.06 -13.70
N HIS A 199 -0.42 -13.30 -13.41
CA HIS A 199 0.76 -13.58 -12.59
C HIS A 199 2.02 -12.96 -13.21
N ALA A 200 2.27 -13.16 -14.51
CA ALA A 200 3.42 -12.55 -15.19
C ALA A 200 3.38 -11.02 -15.15
N PHE A 201 2.20 -10.42 -15.36
CA PHE A 201 1.98 -8.99 -15.20
C PHE A 201 2.33 -8.49 -13.79
N ALA A 202 1.83 -9.18 -12.75
CA ALA A 202 2.08 -8.83 -11.36
C ALA A 202 3.57 -8.93 -11.01
N GLU A 203 4.25 -10.01 -11.43
CA GLU A 203 5.69 -10.18 -11.23
C GLU A 203 6.48 -9.06 -11.92
N ASN A 204 6.12 -8.68 -13.15
CA ASN A 204 6.73 -7.55 -13.84
C ASN A 204 6.54 -6.23 -13.08
N ALA A 205 5.34 -5.97 -12.54
CA ALA A 205 5.08 -4.80 -11.71
C ALA A 205 5.97 -4.77 -10.45
N LEU A 206 6.26 -5.93 -9.85
CA LEU A 206 7.15 -6.06 -8.69
C LEU A 206 8.64 -5.83 -9.01
N THR A 207 9.02 -5.81 -10.29
CA THR A 207 10.39 -5.44 -10.72
C THR A 207 10.62 -3.94 -10.79
N LEU A 208 9.56 -3.12 -10.67
CA LEU A 208 9.70 -1.66 -10.69
C LEU A 208 10.55 -1.20 -9.51
N GLU A 209 11.61 -0.47 -9.81
CA GLU A 209 12.46 0.11 -8.78
C GLU A 209 11.75 1.29 -8.13
N LYS A 210 11.58 1.22 -6.80
CA LYS A 210 11.14 2.34 -5.95
C LYS A 210 9.87 3.06 -6.46
N PRO A 211 8.77 2.35 -6.77
CA PRO A 211 7.53 2.99 -7.21
C PRO A 211 6.95 3.89 -6.12
N GLU A 212 6.24 4.95 -6.53
CA GLU A 212 5.64 5.90 -5.59
C GLU A 212 4.61 5.22 -4.68
N ALA A 213 3.75 4.37 -5.26
CA ALA A 213 3.02 3.36 -4.51
C ALA A 213 2.49 2.24 -5.39
N LEU A 214 2.70 1.01 -4.96
CA LEU A 214 2.23 -0.20 -5.62
C LEU A 214 1.76 -1.19 -4.56
N LEU A 215 0.56 -1.72 -4.75
CA LEU A 215 0.06 -2.87 -4.02
C LEU A 215 -0.25 -3.99 -4.99
N VAL A 216 0.42 -5.13 -4.80
CA VAL A 216 0.11 -6.38 -5.47
C VAL A 216 -0.46 -7.34 -4.43
N ASN A 217 -1.61 -7.95 -4.72
CA ASN A 217 -2.18 -9.02 -3.92
C ASN A 217 -2.60 -10.16 -4.85
N LEU A 218 -2.07 -11.36 -4.64
CA LEU A 218 -2.35 -12.55 -5.41
C LEU A 218 -2.88 -13.63 -4.47
N THR A 219 -3.89 -14.34 -4.90
CA THR A 219 -4.45 -15.47 -4.14
C THR A 219 -4.55 -16.70 -5.03
N PHE A 220 -3.94 -17.78 -4.55
CA PHE A 220 -3.81 -19.06 -5.25
C PHE A 220 -4.65 -20.12 -4.55
N LEU A 221 -5.13 -21.08 -5.33
CA LEU A 221 -5.70 -22.32 -4.80
C LEU A 221 -4.56 -23.26 -4.42
N GLY A 222 -4.66 -23.85 -3.23
CA GLY A 222 -3.61 -24.69 -2.66
C GLY A 222 -2.60 -23.90 -1.83
N ASP A 223 -1.43 -24.50 -1.66
CA ASP A 223 -0.32 -24.07 -0.80
C ASP A 223 0.89 -23.57 -1.60
N THR A 224 0.75 -23.41 -2.92
CA THR A 224 1.83 -22.98 -3.81
C THR A 224 1.42 -21.80 -4.68
N ALA A 225 2.41 -20.95 -5.00
CA ALA A 225 2.24 -19.83 -5.92
C ALA A 225 2.35 -20.29 -7.38
N ALA A 226 1.54 -21.27 -7.76
CA ALA A 226 1.51 -21.79 -9.11
C ALA A 226 0.66 -20.87 -10.00
N PRO A 227 1.19 -20.32 -11.12
CA PRO A 227 0.46 -19.34 -11.93
C PRO A 227 -0.88 -19.86 -12.48
N ASP A 228 -0.99 -21.15 -12.74
CA ASP A 228 -2.19 -21.86 -13.18
C ASP A 228 -3.18 -22.17 -12.04
N GLN A 229 -2.83 -21.84 -10.79
CA GLN A 229 -3.70 -21.92 -9.61
C GLN A 229 -4.19 -20.55 -9.14
N LEU A 230 -3.81 -19.47 -9.82
CA LEU A 230 -4.22 -18.12 -9.46
C LEU A 230 -5.74 -17.98 -9.66
N PHE A 231 -6.48 -17.65 -8.59
CA PHE A 231 -7.94 -17.45 -8.65
C PHE A 231 -8.36 -16.01 -8.32
N GLY A 232 -7.47 -15.25 -7.68
CA GLY A 232 -7.70 -13.86 -7.30
C GLY A 232 -6.44 -13.03 -7.46
N GLY A 233 -6.58 -11.79 -7.93
CA GLY A 233 -5.46 -10.89 -8.16
C GLY A 233 -5.86 -9.43 -8.12
N LEU A 234 -4.97 -8.60 -7.58
CA LEU A 234 -5.07 -7.15 -7.56
C LEU A 234 -3.68 -6.56 -7.77
N VAL A 235 -3.54 -5.67 -8.75
CA VAL A 235 -2.41 -4.74 -8.86
C VAL A 235 -2.98 -3.34 -8.86
N THR A 236 -2.56 -2.48 -7.93
CA THR A 236 -3.15 -1.15 -7.78
C THR A 236 -2.14 -0.12 -7.32
N ILE A 237 -2.40 1.14 -7.64
CA ILE A 237 -1.69 2.31 -7.09
C ILE A 237 -2.51 2.85 -5.92
N PRO A 238 -2.24 2.47 -4.66
CA PRO A 238 -3.09 2.87 -3.54
C PRO A 238 -3.00 4.39 -3.29
N ARG A 239 -4.16 5.04 -3.15
CA ARG A 239 -4.27 6.47 -2.75
C ARG A 239 -4.13 6.70 -1.24
N GLN A 240 -4.05 5.62 -0.48
CA GLN A 240 -3.84 5.65 0.96
C GLN A 240 -3.07 4.41 1.40
N LEU A 241 -2.18 4.57 2.37
CA LEU A 241 -1.57 3.46 3.09
C LEU A 241 -2.39 3.15 4.33
N THR A 242 -2.60 1.87 4.58
CA THR A 242 -3.34 1.39 5.74
C THR A 242 -2.52 0.42 6.55
N PHE A 243 -2.40 0.66 7.85
CA PHE A 243 -1.67 -0.20 8.78
C PHE A 243 -2.58 -0.60 9.95
N SER A 244 -2.85 -1.89 10.09
CA SER A 244 -3.62 -2.43 11.21
C SER A 244 -2.71 -2.71 12.40
N VAL A 245 -3.01 -2.15 13.55
CA VAL A 245 -2.23 -2.28 14.79
C VAL A 245 -3.12 -2.67 15.96
N GLY A 246 -2.51 -3.12 17.05
CA GLY A 246 -3.23 -3.68 18.21
C GLY A 246 -4.07 -2.70 19.04
N SER A 247 -3.95 -1.38 18.85
CA SER A 247 -4.79 -0.38 19.54
C SER A 247 -4.70 1.03 18.91
N ASP A 248 -5.58 1.94 19.35
CA ASP A 248 -5.55 3.36 18.99
C ASP A 248 -4.25 4.04 19.43
N GLU A 249 -3.71 3.69 20.60
CA GLU A 249 -2.43 4.20 21.10
C GLU A 249 -1.29 3.79 20.17
N LYS A 250 -1.26 2.53 19.72
CA LYS A 250 -0.27 2.07 18.75
C LYS A 250 -0.40 2.73 17.40
N ALA A 251 -1.62 3.06 16.97
CA ALA A 251 -1.83 3.83 15.75
C ALA A 251 -1.25 5.24 15.89
N LYS A 252 -1.43 5.91 17.04
CA LYS A 252 -0.85 7.23 17.32
C LYS A 252 0.68 7.19 17.41
N GLU A 253 1.23 6.17 18.08
CA GLU A 253 2.69 5.95 18.13
C GLU A 253 3.27 5.77 16.72
N LEU A 254 2.66 4.92 15.90
CA LEU A 254 3.07 4.71 14.50
C LEU A 254 2.97 5.99 13.67
N THR A 255 1.93 6.80 13.90
CA THR A 255 1.78 8.10 13.25
C THR A 255 2.96 9.01 13.55
N GLY A 256 3.29 9.17 14.83
CA GLY A 256 4.43 9.99 15.26
C GLY A 256 5.75 9.48 14.67
N LEU A 257 5.92 8.16 14.67
CA LEU A 257 7.12 7.52 14.13
C LEU A 257 7.28 7.79 12.63
N PHE A 258 6.25 7.56 11.82
CA PHE A 258 6.28 7.87 10.39
C PHE A 258 6.44 9.36 10.13
N TYR A 259 5.73 10.22 10.85
CA TYR A 259 5.83 11.67 10.68
C TYR A 259 7.26 12.14 10.90
N HIS A 260 7.87 11.80 12.04
CA HIS A 260 9.23 12.23 12.36
C HIS A 260 10.27 11.59 11.44
N TYR A 261 10.09 10.33 11.06
CA TYR A 261 10.94 9.67 10.07
C TYR A 261 10.90 10.40 8.72
N VAL A 262 9.70 10.70 8.21
CA VAL A 262 9.54 11.37 6.91
C VAL A 262 10.11 12.79 6.94
N GLN A 263 9.94 13.55 8.03
CA GLN A 263 10.55 14.88 8.15
C GLN A 263 12.09 14.82 8.20
N GLY A 264 12.66 13.84 8.92
CA GLY A 264 14.10 13.76 9.14
C GLY A 264 14.87 13.08 8.02
N SER A 265 14.24 12.13 7.32
CA SER A 265 14.93 11.19 6.42
C SER A 265 14.43 11.23 4.99
N CYS A 266 13.28 11.87 4.72
CA CYS A 266 12.63 11.83 3.39
C CYS A 266 12.45 13.14 2.67
N ARG A 267 12.54 14.25 3.38
CA ARG A 267 12.48 15.58 2.78
C ARG A 267 13.91 16.10 2.60
N THR A 268 14.45 15.93 1.40
CA THR A 268 15.64 16.64 0.89
C THR A 268 15.25 17.52 -0.28
#